data_AF-B1Z549-F1
#
_entry.id   AF-B1Z549-F1
#
_cell.length_a   1.000
_cell.length_b   1.000
_cell.length_c   1.000
_cell.angle_alpha   90.00
_cell.angle_beta   90.00
_cell.angle_gamma   90.00
#
_symmetry.space_group_name_H-M   'P 1'
#
loop_
_entity.id
_entity.type
_entity.pdbx_description
1 polymer ?
#
loop_
_entity_poly.entity_id
_entity_poly.type
_entity_poly.pdbx_seq_one_letter_code
_entity_poly.pdbx_strand_id
1 'polypeptide(L)'
;MMNLIRVGDDTDHGGKVITGSSTMRFDGRFVARKGDKVTCPQHPDVKPNLIEEGDESMTDNGIPIARHGHRATCGCHLISSLT
;
A
#
# COMPACT_ATOMS: atom_id res chain seq x y z
N MET A 1 -14.96 6.45 7.18
CA MET A 1 -14.40 6.54 5.81
C MET A 1 -13.54 5.32 5.59
N MET A 2 -13.70 4.61 4.46
CA MET A 2 -12.99 3.35 4.20
C MET A 2 -11.59 3.68 3.67
N ASN A 3 -10.59 3.72 4.55
CA ASN A 3 -9.23 4.17 4.24
C ASN A 3 -8.29 3.03 3.81
N LEU A 4 -8.81 1.99 3.15
CA LEU A 4 -8.01 0.85 2.68
C LEU A 4 -7.14 1.25 1.48
N ILE A 5 -5.93 0.69 1.40
CA ILE A 5 -5.10 0.79 0.20
C ILE A 5 -5.22 -0.48 -0.62
N ARG A 6 -5.24 -0.33 -1.95
CA ARG A 6 -5.39 -1.42 -2.91
C ARG A 6 -4.32 -1.36 -3.99
N VAL A 7 -4.03 -2.48 -4.64
CA VAL A 7 -3.12 -2.55 -5.80
C VAL A 7 -3.57 -1.56 -6.87
N GLY A 8 -2.68 -0.63 -7.24
CA GLY A 8 -2.89 0.45 -8.21
C GLY A 8 -3.18 1.82 -7.60
N ASP A 9 -3.36 1.90 -6.26
CA ASP A 9 -3.56 3.17 -5.56
C ASP A 9 -2.27 4.00 -5.61
N ASP A 10 -2.44 5.31 -5.57
CA ASP A 10 -1.35 6.27 -5.80
C ASP A 10 -0.49 6.47 -4.55
N THR A 11 0.69 7.04 -4.76
CA THR A 11 1.50 7.62 -3.69
C THR A 11 1.69 9.12 -3.92
N ASP A 12 1.96 9.87 -2.85
CA ASP A 12 2.24 11.31 -2.92
C ASP A 12 3.52 11.67 -3.70
N HIS A 13 4.37 10.70 -3.99
CA HIS A 13 5.52 10.86 -4.88
C HIS A 13 5.21 10.55 -6.35
N GLY A 14 3.95 10.36 -6.72
CA GLY A 14 3.52 10.03 -8.10
C GLY A 14 3.79 8.57 -8.47
N GLY A 15 4.00 7.71 -7.49
CA GLY A 15 4.15 6.26 -7.65
C GLY A 15 2.83 5.52 -7.48
N LYS A 16 2.90 4.18 -7.47
CA LYS A 16 1.73 3.31 -7.30
C LYS A 16 2.04 2.09 -6.45
N VAL A 17 1.04 1.58 -5.76
CA VAL A 17 1.07 0.25 -5.14
C VAL A 17 1.00 -0.83 -6.22
N ILE A 18 1.93 -1.78 -6.21
CA ILE A 18 2.06 -2.79 -7.28
C ILE A 18 1.81 -4.23 -6.85
N THR A 19 1.90 -4.55 -5.55
CA THR A 19 1.50 -5.86 -5.03
C THR A 19 0.52 -5.71 -3.88
N GLY A 20 -0.18 -6.80 -3.56
CA GLY A 20 -1.20 -6.84 -2.52
C GLY A 20 -1.39 -8.26 -2.01
N SER A 21 -2.46 -8.46 -1.25
CA SER A 21 -2.98 -9.78 -0.90
C SER A 21 -3.22 -10.65 -2.13
N SER A 22 -3.09 -11.96 -1.97
CA SER A 22 -3.46 -12.96 -2.98
C SER A 22 -4.93 -13.34 -2.93
N THR A 23 -5.63 -13.05 -1.84
CA THR A 23 -7.00 -13.52 -1.58
C THR A 23 -7.95 -12.38 -1.19
N MET A 24 -7.48 -11.43 -0.39
CA MET A 24 -8.29 -10.34 0.12
C MET A 24 -8.48 -9.24 -0.93
N ARG A 25 -9.74 -9.00 -1.31
CA ARG A 25 -10.13 -7.99 -2.28
C ARG A 25 -11.15 -7.03 -1.69
N PHE A 26 -11.06 -5.77 -2.09
CA PHE A 26 -12.07 -4.77 -1.79
C PHE A 26 -12.37 -3.98 -3.07
N ASP A 27 -13.65 -3.90 -3.42
CA ASP A 27 -14.12 -3.21 -4.64
C ASP A 27 -13.28 -3.63 -5.87
N GLY A 28 -13.24 -4.95 -6.08
CA GLY A 28 -12.58 -5.59 -7.23
C GLY A 28 -11.05 -5.63 -7.20
N ARG A 29 -10.35 -4.96 -6.29
CA ARG A 29 -8.87 -4.89 -6.28
C ARG A 29 -8.28 -5.51 -5.01
N PHE A 30 -7.09 -6.09 -5.12
CA PHE A 30 -6.40 -6.70 -3.98
C PHE A 30 -5.99 -5.65 -2.95
N VAL A 31 -6.24 -5.93 -1.67
CA VAL A 31 -5.87 -5.05 -0.55
C VAL A 31 -4.37 -5.11 -0.33
N ALA A 32 -3.73 -3.95 -0.18
CA ALA A 32 -2.30 -3.85 0.11
C ALA A 32 -2.03 -4.06 1.60
N ARG A 33 -0.86 -4.61 1.92
CA ARG A 33 -0.44 -4.97 3.27
C ARG A 33 0.97 -4.47 3.54
N LYS A 34 1.38 -4.51 4.81
CA LYS A 34 2.78 -4.30 5.16
C LYS A 34 3.66 -5.29 4.38
N GLY A 35 4.73 -4.77 3.78
CA GLY A 35 5.65 -5.52 2.93
C GLY A 35 5.27 -5.61 1.45
N ASP A 36 4.11 -5.07 1.04
CA ASP A 36 3.77 -4.97 -0.37
C ASP A 36 4.58 -3.87 -1.07
N LYS A 37 4.86 -4.07 -2.36
CA LYS A 37 5.75 -3.20 -3.13
C LYS A 37 5.01 -1.97 -3.65
N VAL A 38 5.76 -0.87 -3.76
CA VAL A 38 5.33 0.35 -4.44
C VAL A 38 6.39 0.81 -5.44
N THR A 39 5.97 1.55 -6.47
CA THR A 39 6.87 2.32 -7.34
C THR A 39 7.03 3.74 -6.80
N CYS A 40 8.15 4.39 -7.10
CA CYS A 40 8.35 5.80 -6.78
C CYS A 40 9.27 6.44 -7.83
N PRO A 41 8.76 7.35 -8.68
CA PRO A 41 9.58 7.98 -9.73
C PRO A 41 10.62 8.95 -9.15
N GLN A 42 10.39 9.49 -7.95
CA GLN A 42 11.32 10.43 -7.29
C GLN A 42 12.53 9.73 -6.65
N HIS A 43 12.44 8.43 -6.38
CA HIS A 43 13.48 7.67 -5.66
C HIS A 43 13.75 6.33 -6.36
N PRO A 44 14.26 6.35 -7.61
CA PRO A 44 14.41 5.15 -8.44
C PRO A 44 15.42 4.12 -7.90
N ASP A 45 16.29 4.55 -6.98
CA ASP A 45 17.34 3.73 -6.37
C ASP A 45 16.85 2.94 -5.14
N VAL A 46 15.69 3.29 -4.57
CA VAL A 46 15.09 2.54 -3.46
C VAL A 46 14.44 1.27 -4.00
N LYS A 47 15.17 0.16 -3.97
CA LYS A 47 14.72 -1.15 -4.46
C LYS A 47 15.16 -2.29 -3.53
N PRO A 48 14.22 -3.04 -2.91
CA PRO A 48 12.77 -2.87 -3.01
C PRO A 48 12.28 -1.62 -2.25
N ASN A 49 11.20 -1.01 -2.74
CA ASN A 49 10.42 -0.01 -2.00
C ASN A 49 9.14 -0.67 -1.50
N LEU A 50 9.00 -0.81 -0.19
CA LEU A 50 7.98 -1.62 0.47
C LEU A 50 7.12 -0.75 1.37
N ILE A 51 5.86 -1.11 1.56
CA ILE A 51 5.00 -0.51 2.58
C ILE A 51 5.51 -0.95 3.97
N GLU A 52 5.89 0.01 4.82
CA GLU A 52 6.51 -0.27 6.13
C GLU A 52 5.48 -0.36 7.27
N GLU A 53 4.31 0.24 7.06
CA GLU A 53 3.27 0.41 8.07
C GLU A 53 2.01 -0.41 7.75
N GLY A 54 1.31 -0.84 8.79
CA GLY A 54 0.05 -1.56 8.65
C GLY A 54 -0.79 -1.47 9.92
N ASP A 55 -2.10 -1.63 9.76
CA ASP A 55 -3.08 -1.61 10.84
C ASP A 55 -3.14 -2.98 11.51
N GLU A 56 -2.58 -3.08 12.72
CA GLU A 56 -2.50 -4.33 13.46
C GLU A 56 -3.88 -4.86 13.91
N SER A 57 -4.91 -4.01 13.93
CA SER A 57 -6.28 -4.44 14.26
C SER A 57 -6.94 -5.23 13.15
N MET A 58 -6.42 -5.15 11.92
CA MET A 58 -6.98 -5.82 10.75
C MET A 58 -5.86 -6.43 9.90
N THR A 59 -5.81 -7.76 9.87
CA THR A 59 -4.75 -8.50 9.18
C THR A 59 -5.31 -9.40 8.09
N ASP A 60 -4.50 -9.68 7.08
CA ASP A 60 -4.71 -10.74 6.10
C ASP A 60 -3.62 -11.80 6.29
N ASN A 61 -4.01 -13.00 6.72
CA ASN A 61 -3.09 -14.08 7.08
C ASN A 61 -1.99 -13.65 8.07
N GLY A 62 -2.37 -12.83 9.07
CA GLY A 62 -1.45 -12.30 10.07
C GLY A 62 -0.58 -11.13 9.62
N ILE A 63 -0.71 -10.68 8.36
CA ILE A 63 -0.01 -9.49 7.85
C ILE A 63 -0.92 -8.27 7.97
N PRO A 64 -0.54 -7.22 8.70
CA PRO A 64 -1.32 -5.98 8.83
C PRO A 64 -1.63 -5.32 7.50
N ILE A 65 -2.87 -4.85 7.31
CA ILE A 65 -3.29 -4.18 6.07
C ILE A 65 -2.82 -2.73 6.03
N ALA A 66 -2.55 -2.20 4.84
CA ALA A 66 -2.13 -0.82 4.65
C ALA A 66 -3.33 0.14 4.62
N ARG A 67 -3.18 1.31 5.24
CA ARG A 67 -4.19 2.37 5.26
C ARG A 67 -3.71 3.63 4.54
N HIS A 68 -4.65 4.50 4.19
CA HIS A 68 -4.34 5.84 3.70
C HIS A 68 -3.39 6.57 4.65
N GLY A 69 -2.37 7.20 4.08
CA GLY A 69 -1.33 7.90 4.82
C GLY A 69 -0.20 7.02 5.35
N HIS A 70 -0.28 5.69 5.22
CA HIS A 70 0.86 4.83 5.59
C HIS A 70 2.05 5.08 4.68
N ARG A 71 3.25 4.82 5.20
CA ARG A 71 4.53 5.13 4.56
C ARG A 71 5.18 3.90 3.93
N ALA A 72 5.92 4.15 2.85
CA ALA A 72 6.81 3.18 2.23
C ALA A 72 8.30 3.47 2.53
N THR A 73 9.19 2.53 2.22
CA THR A 73 10.64 2.62 2.48
C THR A 73 11.27 3.91 1.96
N CYS A 74 10.85 4.41 0.79
CA CYS A 74 11.37 5.68 0.23
C CYS A 74 10.85 6.95 0.93
N GLY A 75 9.89 6.83 1.84
CA GLY A 75 9.26 7.93 2.56
C GLY A 75 7.96 8.45 1.95
N CYS A 76 7.50 7.95 0.80
CA CYS A 76 6.19 8.33 0.24
C CYS A 76 5.03 7.82 1.09
N HIS A 77 3.88 8.51 1.03
CA HIS A 77 2.63 8.09 1.65
C HIS A 77 1.63 7.53 0.64
N LEU A 78 0.83 6.57 1.08
CA LEU A 78 -0.19 5.90 0.27
C LEU A 78 -1.49 6.71 0.20
N ILE A 79 -2.07 6.83 -0.99
CA ILE A 79 -3.29 7.59 -1.28
C ILE A 79 -4.40 6.62 -1.68
N SER A 80 -5.43 6.47 -0.82
CA SER A 80 -6.57 5.61 -1.15
C SER A 80 -7.42 6.26 -2.22
N SER A 81 -7.86 5.45 -3.18
CA SER A 81 -8.86 5.85 -4.19
C SER A 81 -10.32 5.61 -3.73
N LEU A 82 -10.51 5.11 -2.50
CA LEU A 82 -11.84 4.91 -1.92
C LEU A 82 -12.31 6.23 -1.29
N THR A 83 -13.35 6.82 -1.90
CA THR A 83 -14.07 8.00 -1.38
C THR A 83 -15.19 7.58 -0.43
#